data_AF-A0A9P0QHQ4-F1
#
_entry.id   AF-A0A9P0QHQ4-F1
#
_cell.length_a   1.000
_cell.length_b   1.000
_cell.length_c   1.000
_cell.angle_alpha   90.00
_cell.angle_beta   90.00
_cell.angle_gamma   90.00
#
_symmetry.space_group_name_H-M   'P 1'
#
loop_
_entity.id
_entity.type
_entity.pdbx_description
1 polymer ?
#
loop_
_entity_poly.entity_id
_entity_poly.type
_entity_poly.pdbx_seq_one_letter_code
_entity_poly.pdbx_strand_id
1 'polypeptide(L)'
;MPTFSNSVREEVIDVTLSTLNLAQDIRDWKVSLTPSLSDHRYILFKTDGEIPDKYARNPRHTRWGSFRADIDSKLGAVPYRLGRGSDIEAAVESLSRDLTAAYEENCPLRKVQVLICFLR
;
A
#
# COMPACT_ATOMS: atom_id res chain seq x y z
N MET A 1 12.24 -4.59 -32.62
CA MET A 1 11.82 -6.00 -32.45
C MET A 1 10.34 -6.00 -32.13
N PRO A 2 9.50 -6.78 -32.82
CA PRO A 2 8.05 -6.76 -32.60
C PRO A 2 7.70 -7.35 -31.22
N THR A 3 6.69 -6.80 -30.57
CA THR A 3 6.15 -7.33 -29.30
C THR A 3 5.06 -8.35 -29.56
N PHE A 4 4.43 -8.31 -30.74
CA PHE A 4 3.48 -9.29 -31.23
C PHE A 4 4.00 -9.91 -32.53
N SER A 5 3.95 -11.23 -32.66
CA SER A 5 4.43 -11.96 -33.84
C SER A 5 3.65 -13.26 -34.00
N ASN A 6 2.99 -13.40 -35.15
CA ASN A 6 2.34 -14.64 -35.56
C ASN A 6 2.66 -14.95 -37.03
N SER A 7 2.04 -16.00 -37.59
CA SER A 7 2.29 -16.42 -38.97
C SER A 7 1.88 -15.39 -40.04
N VAL A 8 1.11 -14.36 -39.68
CA VAL A 8 0.52 -13.39 -40.61
C VAL A 8 1.17 -12.02 -40.49
N ARG A 9 1.53 -11.58 -39.27
CA ARG A 9 2.02 -10.22 -39.03
C ARG A 9 2.95 -10.12 -37.83
N GLU A 10 3.72 -9.03 -37.84
CA GLU A 10 4.59 -8.62 -36.74
C GLU A 10 4.34 -7.14 -36.42
N GLU A 11 4.07 -6.83 -35.16
CA GLU A 11 3.63 -5.51 -34.73
C GLU A 11 4.28 -5.08 -33.39
N VAL A 12 4.32 -3.77 -33.14
CA VAL A 12 4.73 -3.17 -31.87
C VAL A 12 3.50 -2.51 -31.25
N ILE A 13 2.79 -3.27 -30.42
CA ILE A 13 1.50 -2.86 -29.83
C ILE A 13 1.52 -2.82 -28.31
N ASP A 14 2.63 -3.24 -27.69
CA ASP A 14 2.84 -3.21 -26.25
C ASP A 14 3.74 -2.02 -25.88
N VAL A 15 3.34 -1.27 -24.85
CA VAL A 15 4.04 -0.04 -24.40
C VAL A 15 4.37 -0.14 -22.92
N THR A 16 5.60 0.23 -22.55
CA THR A 16 6.01 0.41 -21.14
C THR A 16 6.05 1.90 -20.82
N LEU A 17 5.27 2.33 -19.84
CA LEU A 17 5.24 3.72 -19.37
C LEU A 17 5.79 3.81 -17.95
N SER A 18 6.48 4.90 -17.63
CA SER A 18 7.00 5.18 -16.29
C SER A 18 6.93 6.66 -15.98
N THR A 19 7.06 7.01 -14.69
CA THR A 19 7.32 8.40 -14.29
C THR A 19 8.76 8.78 -14.66
N LEU A 20 9.02 10.08 -14.82
CA LEU A 20 10.37 10.56 -15.17
C LEU A 20 11.45 10.10 -14.18
N ASN A 21 11.10 9.99 -12.90
CA ASN A 21 12.02 9.51 -11.87
C ASN A 21 12.33 8.02 -12.06
N LEU A 22 11.30 7.17 -12.22
CA LEU A 22 11.49 5.73 -12.40
C LEU A 22 12.16 5.38 -13.73
N ALA A 23 11.95 6.20 -14.77
CA ALA A 23 12.57 6.02 -16.08
C ALA A 23 14.11 5.98 -16.01
N GLN A 24 14.70 6.70 -15.05
CA GLN A 24 16.16 6.75 -14.85
C GLN A 24 16.71 5.45 -14.24
N ASP A 25 15.87 4.72 -13.50
CA ASP A 25 16.22 3.46 -12.82
C ASP A 25 15.97 2.23 -13.70
N ILE A 26 15.20 2.37 -14.79
CA ILE A 26 14.95 1.29 -15.75
C ILE A 26 16.19 1.06 -16.60
N ARG A 27 16.76 -0.15 -16.51
CA ARG A 27 17.93 -0.64 -17.27
C ARG A 27 17.57 -1.84 -18.13
N ASP A 28 18.39 -2.12 -19.14
CA ASP A 28 18.27 -3.32 -19.99
C ASP A 28 16.87 -3.56 -20.58
N TRP A 29 16.12 -2.49 -20.88
CA TRP A 29 14.81 -2.61 -21.51
C TRP A 29 14.95 -3.26 -22.89
N LYS A 30 14.23 -4.36 -23.11
CA LYS A 30 14.25 -5.11 -24.36
C LYS A 30 13.00 -5.94 -24.52
N VAL A 31 12.64 -6.17 -25.78
CA VAL A 31 11.80 -7.32 -26.12
C VAL A 31 12.67 -8.58 -26.02
N SER A 32 12.14 -9.69 -25.51
CA SER A 32 12.84 -10.96 -25.43
C SER A 32 12.58 -11.80 -26.68
N LEU A 33 13.61 -12.51 -27.15
CA LEU A 33 13.47 -13.57 -28.16
C LEU A 33 13.17 -14.93 -27.53
N THR A 34 13.14 -15.01 -26.20
CA THR A 34 12.81 -16.26 -25.51
C THR A 34 11.36 -16.63 -25.84
N PRO A 35 11.09 -17.89 -26.25
CA PRO A 35 9.73 -18.33 -26.53
C PRO A 35 8.83 -18.14 -25.31
N SER A 36 7.74 -17.38 -25.48
CA SER A 36 6.71 -17.16 -24.47
C SER A 36 5.57 -18.18 -24.55
N LEU A 37 5.54 -18.99 -25.62
CA LEU A 37 4.39 -19.83 -25.99
C LEU A 37 3.09 -19.03 -26.23
N SER A 38 3.22 -17.73 -26.52
CA SER A 38 2.16 -16.82 -26.97
C SER A 38 2.62 -16.10 -28.24
N ASP A 39 1.66 -15.55 -28.97
CA ASP A 39 1.87 -14.55 -30.02
C ASP A 39 2.48 -13.24 -29.51
N HIS A 40 2.49 -12.97 -28.21
CA HIS A 40 3.22 -11.87 -27.59
C HIS A 40 4.60 -12.30 -27.07
N ARG A 41 5.62 -11.48 -27.33
CA ARG A 41 6.97 -11.60 -26.78
C ARG A 41 7.06 -10.86 -25.45
N TYR A 42 7.87 -11.38 -24.54
CA TYR A 42 8.11 -10.70 -23.25
C TYR A 42 8.81 -9.35 -23.46
N ILE A 43 8.40 -8.33 -22.72
CA ILE A 43 9.19 -7.12 -22.49
C ILE A 43 9.89 -7.30 -21.13
N LEU A 44 11.22 -7.22 -21.14
CA LEU A 44 12.06 -7.38 -19.97
C LEU A 44 12.84 -6.09 -19.72
N PHE A 45 12.99 -5.73 -18.46
CA PHE A 45 13.87 -4.66 -18.01
C PHE A 45 14.30 -4.96 -16.57
N LYS A 46 15.35 -4.30 -16.12
CA LYS A 46 15.80 -4.29 -14.73
C LYS A 46 15.47 -2.94 -14.12
N THR A 47 15.26 -2.92 -12.81
CA THR A 47 15.12 -1.67 -12.06
C THR A 47 16.01 -1.75 -10.84
N ASP A 48 16.83 -0.73 -10.65
CA ASP A 48 17.59 -0.58 -9.40
C ASP A 48 16.66 0.08 -8.38
N GLY A 49 16.27 -0.66 -7.36
CA GLY A 49 15.39 -0.14 -6.32
C GLY A 49 15.21 -1.15 -5.21
N GLU A 50 15.41 -0.70 -3.97
CA GLU A 50 14.92 -1.44 -2.82
C GLU A 50 13.39 -1.31 -2.81
N ILE A 51 12.68 -2.44 -2.74
CA ILE A 51 11.25 -2.40 -2.43
C ILE A 51 11.18 -1.93 -0.98
N PRO A 52 10.71 -0.69 -0.70
CA PRO A 52 10.68 -0.22 0.66
C PRO A 52 9.77 -1.12 1.48
N ASP A 53 10.18 -1.37 2.72
CA ASP A 53 9.35 -2.10 3.65
C ASP A 53 8.02 -1.37 3.81
N LYS A 54 6.96 -1.97 3.27
CA LYS A 54 5.62 -1.43 3.41
C LYS A 54 5.08 -1.87 4.75
N TYR A 55 4.82 -0.92 5.63
CA TYR A 55 4.15 -1.18 6.89
C TYR A 55 2.67 -0.86 6.77
N ALA A 56 1.81 -1.75 7.25
CA ALA A 56 0.38 -1.49 7.35
C ALA A 56 -0.17 -2.03 8.67
N ARG A 57 -1.24 -1.37 9.15
CA ARG A 57 -2.08 -1.87 10.22
C ARG A 57 -3.13 -2.80 9.61
N ASN A 58 -3.39 -3.93 10.26
CA ASN A 58 -4.47 -4.83 9.86
C ASN A 58 -5.58 -4.74 10.91
N PRO A 59 -6.68 -3.99 10.65
CA PRO A 59 -7.76 -3.80 11.62
C PRO A 59 -8.38 -5.12 12.10
N ARG A 60 -8.32 -6.19 11.30
CA ARG A 60 -8.82 -7.51 11.71
C ARG A 60 -7.99 -8.16 12.81
N HIS A 61 -6.73 -7.75 12.97
CA HIS A 61 -5.79 -8.26 13.97
C HIS A 61 -5.54 -7.28 15.13
N THR A 62 -6.35 -6.23 15.27
CA THR A 62 -6.32 -5.35 16.43
C THR A 62 -6.59 -6.15 17.71
N ARG A 63 -5.87 -5.84 18.79
CA ARG A 63 -6.14 -6.39 20.14
C ARG A 63 -7.41 -5.75 20.72
N TRP A 64 -8.57 -6.15 20.23
CA TRP A 64 -9.86 -5.52 20.56
C TRP A 64 -10.25 -5.57 22.04
N GLY A 65 -9.76 -6.56 22.81
CA GLY A 65 -9.98 -6.61 24.26
C GLY A 65 -9.25 -5.48 24.98
N SER A 66 -7.95 -5.34 24.72
CA SER A 66 -7.10 -4.28 25.25
C SER A 66 -7.55 -2.90 24.80
N PHE A 67 -7.89 -2.73 23.52
CA PHE A 67 -8.44 -1.48 23.00
C PHE A 67 -9.67 -0.99 23.77
N ARG A 68 -10.60 -1.90 24.11
CA ARG A 68 -11.78 -1.54 24.91
C ARG A 68 -11.40 -1.15 26.33
N ALA A 69 -10.50 -1.91 26.97
CA ALA A 69 -10.02 -1.58 28.31
C ALA A 69 -9.33 -0.20 28.37
N ASP A 70 -8.53 0.13 27.35
CA ASP A 70 -7.84 1.42 27.26
C ASP A 70 -8.83 2.58 27.09
N ILE A 71 -9.88 2.38 26.29
CA ILE A 71 -10.96 3.36 26.11
C ILE A 71 -11.76 3.51 27.40
N ASP A 72 -12.16 2.42 28.04
CA ASP A 72 -12.96 2.46 29.26
C ASP A 72 -12.19 3.18 30.38
N SER A 73 -10.87 2.96 30.49
CA SER A 73 -10.01 3.69 31.42
C SER A 73 -9.91 5.18 31.11
N LYS A 74 -9.88 5.58 29.83
CA LYS A 74 -9.74 6.98 29.42
C LYS A 74 -11.07 7.74 29.47
N LEU A 75 -12.18 7.09 29.10
CA LEU A 75 -13.51 7.70 29.06
C LEU A 75 -14.23 7.70 30.40
N GLY A 76 -13.94 6.74 31.29
CA GLY A 76 -14.52 6.70 32.64
C GLY A 76 -14.16 7.90 33.53
N ALA A 77 -13.19 8.72 33.12
CA ALA A 77 -12.67 9.85 33.88
C ALA A 77 -13.16 11.23 33.40
N VAL A 78 -13.96 11.33 32.33
CA VAL A 78 -14.28 12.64 31.71
C VAL A 78 -15.68 13.13 32.10
N PRO A 79 -15.80 14.17 32.95
CA PRO A 79 -17.08 14.82 33.19
C PRO A 79 -17.36 15.79 32.03
N TYR A 80 -17.99 15.33 30.96
CA TYR A 80 -18.41 16.20 29.86
C TYR A 80 -19.57 17.10 30.31
N ARG A 81 -19.27 18.19 31.03
CA ARG A 81 -20.20 19.31 31.19
C ARG A 81 -20.12 20.17 29.93
N LEU A 82 -20.89 19.80 28.92
CA LEU A 82 -20.95 20.53 27.64
C LEU A 82 -21.90 21.73 27.78
N GLY A 83 -21.34 22.92 27.99
CA GLY A 83 -22.11 24.16 28.17
C GLY A 83 -22.10 25.07 26.95
N ARG A 84 -21.06 25.01 26.10
CA ARG A 84 -20.88 25.84 24.89
C ARG A 84 -20.34 25.02 23.72
N GLY A 85 -20.52 25.54 22.48
CA GLY A 85 -20.01 24.90 21.26
C GLY A 85 -18.50 24.62 21.30
N SER A 86 -17.71 25.57 21.81
CA SER A 86 -16.26 25.41 22.01
C SER A 86 -15.88 24.22 22.90
N ASP A 87 -16.74 23.88 23.86
CA ASP A 87 -16.52 22.76 24.78
C ASP A 87 -16.76 21.41 24.05
N ILE A 88 -17.61 21.42 23.02
CA ILE A 88 -17.89 20.25 22.17
C ILE A 88 -16.72 20.00 21.23
N GLU A 89 -16.19 21.03 20.56
CA GLU A 89 -15.03 20.85 19.67
C GLU A 89 -13.82 20.32 20.43
N ALA A 90 -13.51 20.90 21.60
CA ALA A 90 -12.41 20.44 22.44
C ALA A 90 -12.63 19.00 22.95
N ALA A 91 -13.86 18.64 23.30
CA ALA A 91 -14.23 17.28 23.68
C ALA A 91 -14.02 16.28 22.53
N VAL A 92 -14.47 16.62 21.32
CA VAL A 92 -14.31 15.76 20.13
C VAL A 92 -12.84 15.58 19.78
N GLU A 93 -12.04 16.64 19.89
CA GLU A 93 -10.60 16.56 19.64
C GLU A 93 -9.92 15.64 20.65
N SER A 94 -10.25 15.78 21.94
CA SER A 94 -9.72 14.91 22.99
C SER A 94 -10.10 13.45 22.77
N LEU A 95 -11.38 13.19 22.50
CA LEU A 95 -11.89 11.85 22.22
C LEU A 95 -11.19 11.24 21.00
N SER A 96 -11.09 11.99 19.90
CA SER A 96 -10.44 11.51 18.67
C SER A 96 -8.97 11.16 18.91
N ARG A 97 -8.26 11.97 19.71
CA ARG A 97 -6.87 11.71 20.08
C ARG A 97 -6.73 10.44 20.90
N ASP A 98 -7.59 10.27 21.91
CA ASP A 98 -7.56 9.11 22.80
C ASP A 98 -7.89 7.81 22.09
N LEU A 99 -8.91 7.83 21.21
CA LEU A 99 -9.29 6.71 20.36
C LEU A 99 -8.17 6.34 19.38
N THR A 100 -7.56 7.34 18.75
CA THR A 100 -6.45 7.11 17.80
C THR A 100 -5.27 6.49 18.54
N ALA A 101 -4.85 7.06 19.67
CA ALA A 101 -3.74 6.53 20.45
C ALA A 101 -3.99 5.08 20.91
N ALA A 102 -5.19 4.80 21.45
CA ALA A 102 -5.57 3.45 21.84
C ALA A 102 -5.55 2.48 20.64
N TYR A 103 -6.03 2.91 19.47
CA TYR A 103 -6.01 2.09 18.28
C TYR A 103 -4.59 1.79 17.79
N GLU A 104 -3.72 2.79 17.78
CA GLU A 104 -2.35 2.64 17.28
C GLU A 104 -1.50 1.72 18.18
N GLU A 105 -1.71 1.78 19.49
CA GLU A 105 -1.07 0.89 20.47
C GLU A 105 -1.55 -0.57 20.34
N ASN A 106 -2.85 -0.75 20.07
CA ASN A 106 -3.47 -2.08 19.94
C ASN A 106 -3.42 -2.68 18.53
N CYS A 107 -3.12 -1.87 17.52
CA CYS A 107 -2.97 -2.25 16.13
C CYS A 107 -1.60 -1.78 15.61
N PRO A 108 -0.50 -2.44 16.02
CA PRO A 108 0.84 -2.03 15.63
C PRO A 108 1.03 -2.20 14.12
N LEU A 109 1.85 -1.31 13.55
CA LEU A 109 2.32 -1.44 12.18
C LEU A 109 3.07 -2.77 12.01
N ARG A 110 2.74 -3.51 10.96
CA ARG A 110 3.44 -4.74 10.60
C ARG A 110 3.95 -4.65 9.17
N LYS A 111 5.12 -5.22 8.94
CA LYS A 111 5.68 -5.37 7.60
C LYS A 111 4.74 -6.22 6.75
N VAL A 112 4.34 -5.70 5.61
CA VAL A 112 3.54 -6.39 4.60
C VAL A 112 4.45 -6.74 3.45
N GLN A 113 4.48 -8.02 3.08
CA GLN A 113 5.14 -8.43 1.86
C GLN A 113 4.34 -7.91 0.67
N VAL A 114 4.96 -7.05 -0.13
CA VAL A 114 4.44 -6.72 -1.45
C VAL A 114 4.71 -7.94 -2.33
N LEU A 115 3.70 -8.78 -2.53
CA LEU A 115 3.79 -9.87 -3.49
C LEU A 115 3.76 -9.26 -4.90
N ILE A 116 4.93 -9.06 -5.48
CA ILE A 116 5.02 -8.77 -6.92
C ILE A 116 4.85 -10.12 -7.61
N CYS A 117 3.63 -10.40 -8.06
CA CYS A 117 3.35 -11.55 -8.91
C CYS A 117 4.05 -11.34 -10.27
N PHE A 118 5.29 -11.78 -10.39
CA PHE A 118 5.80 -12.20 -11.69
C PHE A 118 5.12 -13.53 -11.98
N LEU A 119 4.12 -13.50 -12.87
CA LEU A 119 3.55 -14.72 -13.43
C LEU A 119 4.73 -15.51 -14.05
N ARG A 120 4.98 -16.69 -13.49
CA ARG A 120 5.95 -17.67 -13.99
C ARG A 120 5.51 -18.21 -15.33
#